data_AF-A0A662TS64-F1
#
_entry.id   AF-A0A662TS64-F1
#
_cell.length_a   1.000
_cell.length_b   1.000
_cell.length_c   1.000
_cell.angle_alpha   90.00
_cell.angle_beta   90.00
_cell.angle_gamma   90.00
#
_symmetry.space_group_name_H-M   'P 1'
#
loop_
_entity.id
_entity.type
_entity.pdbx_description
1 polymer ?
#
loop_
_entity_poly.entity_id
_entity_poly.type
_entity_poly.pdbx_seq_one_letter_code
_entity_poly.pdbx_strand_id
1 'polypeptide(L)'
;MGGGLELRDRDDLITPEGLIMRVLGYDHPPGAWFCEPLYAPCSIFKSSNPRAPRLARDGGLWLKFYGDEGWRFVMERFPAYRLLHEPLGVYRVGVGEERIKLVRRTDEGLRSLLEEGGEGDVLIRAAVELIDELKSEAGLKTRDFGLFGSLLHRFHHPL
;
A
#
# COMPACT_ATOMS: atom_id res chain seq x y z
N MET A 1 19.53 18.28 13.16
CA MET A 1 18.89 16.96 13.34
C MET A 1 18.23 16.64 12.02
N GLY A 2 18.80 15.73 11.23
CA GLY A 2 18.30 15.43 9.89
C GLY A 2 16.96 14.71 9.99
N GLY A 3 15.91 15.27 9.41
CA GLY A 3 14.59 14.64 9.37
C GLY A 3 14.65 13.42 8.48
N GLY A 4 14.63 12.23 9.09
CA GLY A 4 14.47 10.97 8.37
C GLY A 4 13.05 10.85 7.81
N LEU A 5 12.86 9.93 6.86
CA LEU A 5 11.54 9.60 6.38
C LEU A 5 10.69 9.06 7.55
N GLU A 6 9.55 9.67 7.83
CA GLU A 6 8.57 9.17 8.80
C GLU A 6 7.35 8.63 8.06
N LEU A 7 7.04 7.34 8.28
CA LEU A 7 5.90 6.64 7.69
C LEU A 7 4.96 6.14 8.78
N ARG A 8 3.67 6.07 8.45
CA ARG A 8 2.63 5.57 9.35
C ARG A 8 2.21 4.15 8.94
N ASP A 9 1.54 3.46 9.86
CA ASP A 9 0.80 2.24 9.52
C ASP A 9 -0.11 2.52 8.31
N ARG A 10 -0.18 1.55 7.39
CA ARG A 10 -0.96 1.62 6.14
C ARG A 10 -0.41 2.50 5.02
N ASP A 11 0.66 3.27 5.23
CA ASP A 11 1.36 3.89 4.10
C ASP A 11 1.98 2.78 3.23
N ASP A 12 1.93 2.98 1.91
CA ASP A 12 2.42 1.98 0.97
C ASP A 12 3.77 2.42 0.37
N LEU A 13 4.74 1.50 0.37
CA LEU A 13 6.06 1.62 -0.20
C LEU A 13 6.12 0.89 -1.54
N ILE A 14 6.71 1.54 -2.55
CA ILE A 14 6.97 0.95 -3.84
C ILE A 14 8.48 0.76 -4.00
N THR A 15 8.89 -0.47 -4.29
CA THR A 15 10.31 -0.82 -4.49
C THR A 15 10.76 -0.54 -5.93
N PRO A 16 12.08 -0.53 -6.24
CA PRO A 16 12.60 -0.41 -7.60
C PRO A 16 12.05 -1.43 -8.59
N GLU A 17 11.81 -2.67 -8.15
CA GLU A 17 11.23 -3.75 -8.96
C GLU A 17 9.71 -3.61 -9.12
N GLY A 18 9.10 -2.64 -8.42
CA GLY A 18 7.68 -2.37 -8.46
C GLY A 18 6.87 -3.17 -7.45
N LEU A 19 7.47 -3.79 -6.42
CA LEU A 19 6.67 -4.41 -5.36
C LEU A 19 5.96 -3.32 -4.55
N ILE A 20 4.69 -3.53 -4.23
CA ILE A 20 3.92 -2.66 -3.36
C ILE A 20 3.82 -3.31 -1.99
N MET A 21 4.39 -2.65 -0.98
CA MET A 21 4.54 -3.13 0.38
C MET A 21 3.85 -2.16 1.33
N ARG A 22 2.96 -2.66 2.19
CA ARG A 22 2.29 -1.83 3.19
C ARG A 22 3.08 -1.82 4.49
N VAL A 23 3.36 -0.64 5.04
CA VAL A 23 3.94 -0.50 6.38
C VAL A 23 2.99 -1.09 7.44
N LEU A 24 3.54 -1.92 8.34
CA LEU A 24 2.82 -2.58 9.42
C LEU A 24 3.22 -2.04 10.79
N GLY A 25 2.25 -1.50 11.53
CA GLY A 25 2.46 -1.03 12.89
C GLY A 25 3.47 0.11 12.98
N TYR A 26 4.03 0.30 14.18
CA TYR A 26 4.84 1.47 14.50
C TYR A 26 6.22 1.12 15.09
N ASP A 27 6.52 -0.17 15.27
CA ASP A 27 7.80 -0.63 15.79
C ASP A 27 8.69 -1.09 14.63
N HIS A 28 9.72 -0.30 14.34
CA HIS A 28 10.55 -0.43 13.16
C HIS A 28 12.01 -0.16 13.50
N PRO A 29 12.97 -0.90 12.90
CA PRO A 29 14.38 -0.57 13.04
C PRO A 29 14.69 0.79 12.39
N PRO A 30 15.75 1.49 12.81
CA PRO A 30 16.14 2.76 12.19
C PRO A 30 16.36 2.64 10.68
N GLY A 31 15.69 3.49 9.90
CA GLY A 31 15.84 3.55 8.44
C GLY A 31 15.24 2.38 7.67
N ALA A 32 14.34 1.58 8.27
CA ALA A 32 13.62 0.54 7.55
C ALA A 32 12.24 0.27 8.17
N TRP A 33 11.34 -0.35 7.42
CA TRP A 33 9.96 -0.62 7.86
C TRP A 33 9.57 -2.06 7.62
N PHE A 34 9.00 -2.72 8.62
CA PHE A 34 8.32 -4.00 8.44
C PHE A 34 7.04 -3.81 7.62
N CYS A 35 6.84 -4.72 6.66
CA CYS A 35 5.78 -4.57 5.68
C CYS A 35 5.02 -5.86 5.37
N GLU A 36 3.78 -5.69 4.91
CA GLU A 36 2.99 -6.71 4.22
C GLU A 36 3.11 -6.51 2.70
N PRO A 37 3.55 -7.52 1.93
CA PRO A 37 3.47 -7.47 0.46
C PRO A 37 2.02 -7.46 -0.01
N LEU A 38 1.63 -6.43 -0.77
CA LEU A 38 0.27 -6.29 -1.28
C LEU A 38 0.13 -6.67 -2.75
N TYR A 39 1.02 -6.15 -3.60
CA TYR A 39 0.93 -6.31 -5.05
C TYR A 39 2.30 -6.45 -5.68
N ALA A 40 2.34 -7.11 -6.82
CA ALA A 40 3.48 -7.12 -7.74
C ALA A 40 2.99 -6.99 -9.19
N PRO A 41 3.81 -6.42 -10.09
CA PRO A 41 3.48 -6.42 -11.50
C PRO A 41 3.52 -7.86 -12.05
N CYS A 42 2.66 -8.16 -13.03
CA CYS A 42 2.57 -9.49 -13.64
C CYS A 42 3.85 -9.93 -14.37
N SER A 43 4.78 -8.99 -14.61
CA SER A 43 6.10 -9.27 -15.19
C SER A 43 7.03 -10.03 -14.25
N ILE A 44 6.83 -9.95 -12.93
CA ILE A 44 7.71 -10.59 -11.93
C ILE A 44 6.99 -11.63 -11.06
N PHE A 45 5.66 -11.56 -10.97
CA PHE A 45 4.87 -12.47 -10.15
C PHE A 45 3.72 -13.10 -10.95
N LYS A 46 3.34 -14.31 -10.57
CA LYS A 46 2.17 -15.02 -11.09
C LYS A 46 1.39 -15.59 -9.91
N SER A 47 0.07 -15.46 -9.93
CA SER A 47 -0.83 -16.09 -8.96
C SER A 47 -1.80 -17.00 -9.69
N SER A 48 -2.10 -18.15 -9.09
CA SER A 48 -3.19 -19.03 -9.52
C SER A 48 -4.55 -18.58 -8.99
N ASN A 49 -4.59 -17.55 -8.13
CA ASN A 49 -5.83 -17.03 -7.60
C ASN A 49 -6.55 -16.18 -8.65
N PRO A 50 -7.78 -16.55 -9.08
CA PRO A 50 -8.52 -15.80 -10.10
C PRO A 50 -8.90 -14.39 -9.65
N ARG A 51 -8.82 -14.12 -8.34
CA ARG A 51 -9.07 -12.79 -7.74
C ARG A 51 -7.80 -11.94 -7.62
N ALA A 52 -6.63 -12.41 -8.06
CA ALA A 52 -5.37 -11.65 -8.03
C ALA A 52 -5.31 -10.46 -9.01
N PRO A 53 -5.78 -10.59 -10.26
CA PRO A 53 -5.67 -9.51 -11.24
C PRO A 53 -6.26 -8.18 -10.77
N ARG A 54 -5.52 -7.10 -10.98
CA ARG A 54 -5.90 -5.70 -10.80
C ARG A 54 -5.44 -4.92 -12.02
N LEU A 55 -6.40 -4.38 -12.76
CA LEU A 55 -6.10 -3.50 -13.89
C LEU A 55 -5.97 -2.07 -13.36
N ALA A 56 -4.80 -1.49 -13.56
CA ALA A 56 -4.55 -0.10 -13.24
C ALA A 56 -5.07 0.81 -14.36
N ARG A 57 -5.39 2.07 -14.04
CA ARG A 57 -5.88 3.05 -15.03
C ARG A 57 -4.89 3.33 -16.17
N ASP A 58 -3.59 3.10 -15.95
CA ASP A 58 -2.53 3.22 -16.96
C ASP A 58 -2.40 1.98 -17.87
N GLY A 59 -3.28 0.98 -17.73
CA GLY A 59 -3.24 -0.28 -18.47
C GLY A 59 -2.30 -1.33 -17.88
N GLY A 60 -1.60 -1.03 -16.79
CA GLY A 60 -0.74 -1.98 -16.10
C GLY A 60 -1.53 -3.11 -15.42
N LEU A 61 -1.07 -4.35 -15.59
CA LEU A 61 -1.62 -5.52 -14.89
C LEU A 61 -0.81 -5.82 -13.63
N TRP A 62 -1.49 -5.65 -12.50
CA TRP A 62 -0.97 -5.93 -11.17
C TRP A 62 -1.63 -7.17 -10.59
N LEU A 63 -0.92 -7.90 -9.75
CA LEU A 63 -1.43 -9.08 -9.08
C LEU A 63 -1.40 -8.85 -7.57
N LYS A 64 -2.56 -8.93 -6.93
CA LYS A 64 -2.68 -8.92 -5.48
C LYS A 64 -2.20 -10.25 -4.91
N PHE A 65 -1.36 -10.21 -3.89
CA PHE A 65 -1.00 -11.39 -3.12
C PHE A 65 -2.17 -11.86 -2.26
N TYR A 66 -2.39 -13.18 -2.19
CA TYR A 66 -3.35 -13.81 -1.29
C TYR A 66 -2.68 -14.81 -0.35
N GLY A 67 -3.20 -14.91 0.86
CA GLY A 67 -2.63 -15.80 1.88
C GLY A 67 -1.16 -15.47 2.13
N ASP A 68 -0.31 -16.48 2.01
CA ASP A 68 1.13 -16.36 2.22
C ASP A 68 1.94 -16.15 0.92
N GLU A 69 1.28 -16.00 -0.24
CA GLU A 69 1.95 -15.86 -1.54
C GLU A 69 2.99 -14.74 -1.54
N GLY A 70 2.61 -13.56 -1.02
CA GLY A 70 3.48 -12.39 -0.98
C GLY A 70 4.67 -12.58 -0.06
N TRP A 71 4.43 -13.15 1.13
CA TRP A 71 5.51 -13.46 2.07
C TRP A 71 6.51 -14.44 1.45
N ARG A 72 6.04 -15.59 0.92
CA ARG A 72 6.93 -16.60 0.30
C ARG A 72 7.69 -16.02 -0.88
N PHE A 73 6.99 -15.34 -1.78
CA PHE A 73 7.59 -14.75 -2.98
C PHE A 73 8.69 -13.74 -2.63
N VAL A 74 8.41 -12.81 -1.71
CA VAL A 74 9.37 -11.79 -1.31
C VAL A 74 10.54 -12.40 -0.57
N MET A 75 10.27 -13.26 0.41
CA MET A 75 11.32 -13.93 1.16
C MET A 75 12.19 -14.71 0.20
N GLU A 76 11.68 -15.62 -0.63
CA GLU A 76 12.48 -16.47 -1.51
C GLU A 76 13.24 -15.72 -2.61
N ARG A 77 12.61 -14.74 -3.27
CA ARG A 77 13.15 -14.10 -4.49
C ARG A 77 13.90 -12.80 -4.24
N PHE A 78 13.62 -12.12 -3.12
CA PHE A 78 14.19 -10.80 -2.83
C PHE A 78 14.81 -10.77 -1.43
N PRO A 79 16.00 -11.38 -1.24
CA PRO A 79 16.70 -11.40 0.05
C PRO A 79 16.93 -10.00 0.65
N ALA A 80 17.02 -8.98 -0.19
CA ALA A 80 17.16 -7.58 0.21
C ALA A 80 15.98 -7.03 1.03
N TYR A 81 14.82 -7.69 0.98
CA TYR A 81 13.62 -7.31 1.74
C TYR A 81 13.39 -8.20 2.97
N ARG A 82 14.40 -8.99 3.39
CA ARG A 82 14.36 -9.78 4.61
C ARG A 82 14.97 -8.97 5.75
N LEU A 83 14.14 -8.53 6.69
CA LEU A 83 14.59 -7.85 7.90
C LEU A 83 14.45 -8.77 9.11
N LEU A 84 15.46 -8.80 9.98
CA LEU A 84 15.38 -9.51 11.24
C LEU A 84 14.54 -8.69 12.22
N HIS A 85 13.44 -9.27 12.70
CA HIS A 85 12.69 -8.72 13.82
C HIS A 85 13.33 -9.18 15.12
N GLU A 86 14.30 -8.41 15.64
CA GLU A 86 15.14 -8.81 16.78
C GLU A 86 14.34 -9.32 18.00
N PRO A 87 13.27 -8.64 18.47
CA PRO A 87 12.50 -9.13 19.61
C PRO A 87 11.88 -10.52 19.43
N LEU A 88 11.60 -10.92 18.19
CA LEU A 88 10.97 -12.20 17.87
C LEU A 88 11.99 -13.23 17.35
N GLY A 89 13.22 -12.83 17.06
CA GLY A 89 14.25 -13.70 16.49
C GLY A 89 13.90 -14.30 15.13
N VAL A 90 13.01 -13.66 14.36
CA VAL A 90 12.51 -14.17 13.08
C VAL A 90 12.64 -13.15 11.97
N TYR A 91 12.89 -13.62 10.75
CA TYR A 91 12.86 -12.75 9.58
C TYR A 91 11.42 -12.43 9.17
N ARG A 92 11.23 -11.18 8.80
CA ARG A 92 9.99 -10.60 8.27
C ARG A 92 10.29 -9.85 6.99
N VAL A 93 9.25 -9.61 6.22
CA VAL A 93 9.38 -8.71 5.07
C VAL A 93 9.52 -7.29 5.60
N GLY A 94 10.46 -6.55 5.05
CA GLY A 94 10.57 -5.12 5.28
C GLY A 94 11.43 -4.44 4.22
N VAL A 95 11.38 -3.11 4.22
CA VAL A 95 12.02 -2.29 3.20
C VAL A 95 12.92 -1.26 3.89
N GLY A 96 14.20 -1.26 3.55
CA GLY A 96 15.14 -0.20 3.94
C GLY A 96 14.90 1.08 3.14
N GLU A 97 15.15 2.23 3.75
CA GLU A 97 14.94 3.56 3.16
C GLU A 97 15.65 3.71 1.81
N GLU A 98 16.84 3.12 1.67
CA GLU A 98 17.64 3.13 0.44
C GLU A 98 17.01 2.35 -0.72
N ARG A 99 15.99 1.53 -0.44
CA ARG A 99 15.27 0.70 -1.43
C ARG A 99 13.84 1.16 -1.63
N ILE A 100 13.49 2.35 -1.16
CA ILE A 100 12.20 2.96 -1.46
C ILE A 100 12.33 3.75 -2.76
N LYS A 101 11.56 3.35 -3.78
CA LYS A 101 11.44 4.12 -5.02
C LYS A 101 10.39 5.22 -4.89
N LEU A 102 9.26 4.91 -4.25
CA LEU A 102 8.16 5.85 -4.05
C LEU A 102 7.40 5.49 -2.78
N VAL A 103 6.92 6.51 -2.07
CA VAL A 103 5.98 6.39 -0.96
C VAL A 103 4.61 6.85 -1.43
N ARG A 104 3.55 6.15 -1.05
CA ARG A 104 2.16 6.60 -1.16
C ARG A 104 1.55 6.69 0.22
N ARG A 105 1.37 7.93 0.69
CA ARG A 105 0.78 8.19 1.99
C ARG A 105 -0.74 8.16 1.92
N THR A 106 -1.36 7.63 2.97
CA THR A 106 -2.82 7.42 2.99
C THR A 106 -3.63 8.72 2.99
N ASP A 107 -3.13 9.77 3.65
CA ASP A 107 -3.76 11.09 3.71
C ASP A 107 -3.63 11.86 2.40
N GLU A 108 -2.44 11.82 1.78
CA GLU A 108 -2.20 12.39 0.46
C GLU A 108 -3.06 11.71 -0.60
N GLY A 109 -3.14 10.38 -0.55
CA GLY A 109 -3.96 9.59 -1.46
C GLY A 109 -5.46 9.88 -1.34
N LEU A 110 -5.94 10.14 -0.12
CA LEU A 110 -7.31 10.60 0.10
C LEU A 110 -7.52 12.01 -0.45
N ARG A 111 -6.61 12.93 -0.17
CA ARG A 111 -6.71 14.31 -0.65
C ARG A 111 -6.77 14.37 -2.17
N SER A 112 -5.88 13.67 -2.87
CA SER A 112 -5.91 13.62 -4.33
C SER A 112 -7.20 12.99 -4.86
N LEU A 113 -7.73 11.96 -4.18
CA LEU A 113 -9.00 11.34 -4.57
C LEU A 113 -10.19 12.32 -4.44
N LEU A 114 -10.21 13.13 -3.37
CA LEU A 114 -11.24 14.16 -3.17
C LEU A 114 -11.10 15.32 -4.15
N GLU A 115 -9.88 15.71 -4.50
CA GLU A 115 -9.60 16.77 -5.49
C GLU A 115 -9.94 16.35 -6.93
N GLU A 116 -9.64 15.10 -7.30
CA GLU A 116 -9.97 14.52 -8.62
C GLU A 116 -11.49 14.43 -8.86
N GLY A 117 -12.27 14.33 -7.79
CA GLY A 117 -13.72 14.12 -7.87
C GLY A 117 -14.10 12.71 -8.33
N GLY A 118 -15.27 12.23 -7.92
CA GLY A 118 -15.77 10.89 -8.26
C GLY A 118 -16.46 10.79 -9.63
N GLU A 119 -16.18 11.70 -10.57
CA GLU A 119 -16.89 11.72 -11.85
C GLU A 119 -16.63 10.44 -12.65
N GLY A 120 -17.72 9.72 -12.94
CA GLY A 120 -17.68 8.45 -13.68
C GLY A 120 -17.28 7.22 -12.86
N ASP A 121 -17.00 7.34 -11.56
CA ASP A 121 -16.60 6.21 -10.71
C ASP A 121 -17.50 6.07 -9.48
N VAL A 122 -18.40 5.08 -9.52
CA VAL A 122 -19.40 4.85 -8.47
C VAL A 122 -18.77 4.53 -7.11
N LEU A 123 -17.61 3.87 -7.09
CA LEU A 123 -16.94 3.49 -5.84
C LEU A 123 -16.26 4.72 -5.21
N ILE A 124 -15.63 5.56 -6.03
CA ILE A 124 -15.07 6.82 -5.55
C ILE A 124 -16.19 7.71 -5.01
N ARG A 125 -17.30 7.87 -5.75
CA ARG A 125 -18.44 8.67 -5.29
C ARG A 125 -18.99 8.18 -3.95
N ALA A 126 -19.22 6.88 -3.80
CA ALA A 126 -19.70 6.30 -2.54
C ALA A 126 -18.71 6.53 -1.38
N ALA A 127 -17.40 6.47 -1.65
CA ALA A 127 -16.38 6.75 -0.63
C ALA A 127 -16.40 8.24 -0.21
N VAL A 128 -16.57 9.16 -1.16
CA VAL A 128 -16.67 10.61 -0.85
C VAL A 128 -17.93 10.89 -0.02
N GLU A 129 -19.09 10.36 -0.45
CA GLU A 129 -20.36 10.53 0.27
C GLU A 129 -20.27 10.03 1.73
N LEU A 130 -19.68 8.85 1.94
CA LEU A 130 -19.46 8.31 3.29
C LEU A 130 -18.55 9.21 4.14
N ILE A 131 -17.48 9.75 3.57
CA ILE A 131 -16.57 10.63 4.30
C ILE A 131 -17.28 11.92 4.70
N ASP A 132 -18.09 12.50 3.82
CA ASP A 132 -18.85 13.71 4.12
C ASP A 132 -19.91 13.49 5.20
N GLU A 133 -20.60 12.34 5.20
CA GLU A 133 -21.53 11.95 6.26
C GLU A 133 -20.81 11.80 7.61
N LEU A 134 -19.67 11.10 7.64
CA LEU A 134 -18.87 10.95 8.86
C LEU A 134 -18.34 12.29 9.40
N LYS A 135 -17.95 13.22 8.52
CA LYS A 135 -17.54 14.57 8.91
C LYS A 135 -18.70 15.36 9.54
N SER A 136 -19.89 15.25 8.96
CA SER A 136 -21.10 15.94 9.45
C SER A 136 -21.52 15.44 10.83
N GLU A 137 -21.56 14.13 11.04
CA GLU A 137 -22.13 13.53 12.25
C GLU A 137 -21.12 13.41 13.40
N ALA A 138 -19.84 13.20 13.11
CA ALA A 138 -18.83 12.90 14.13
C ALA A 138 -17.84 14.03 14.42
N GLY A 139 -18.00 15.21 13.79
CA GLY A 139 -17.09 16.35 13.96
C GLY A 139 -15.66 16.08 13.47
N LEU A 140 -15.49 15.04 12.65
CA LEU A 140 -14.22 14.65 12.06
C LEU A 140 -13.83 15.60 10.93
N LYS A 141 -12.53 15.73 10.70
CA LYS A 141 -11.95 16.53 9.62
C LYS A 141 -11.30 15.59 8.61
N THR A 142 -11.13 16.06 7.36
CA THR A 142 -10.47 15.27 6.30
C THR A 142 -9.10 14.70 6.73
N ARG A 143 -8.35 15.44 7.55
CA ARG A 143 -7.04 15.01 8.09
C ARG A 143 -7.10 13.80 9.03
N ASP A 144 -8.28 13.46 9.54
CA ASP A 144 -8.49 12.34 10.45
C ASP A 144 -8.76 11.04 9.66
N PHE A 145 -8.82 11.13 8.33
CA PHE A 145 -9.05 10.01 7.41
C PHE A 145 -7.83 9.75 6.53
N GLY A 146 -7.76 8.54 5.98
CA GLY A 146 -6.79 8.13 4.98
C GLY A 146 -7.33 7.02 4.09
N LEU A 147 -6.73 6.88 2.91
CA LEU A 147 -7.09 5.89 1.90
C LEU A 147 -5.95 4.88 1.73
N PHE A 148 -6.26 3.59 1.65
CA PHE A 148 -5.26 2.54 1.41
C PHE A 148 -5.77 1.47 0.45
N GLY A 149 -4.87 0.57 0.03
CA GLY A 149 -5.24 -0.57 -0.81
C GLY A 149 -5.59 -0.16 -2.25
N SER A 150 -6.56 -0.85 -2.87
CA SER A 150 -6.83 -0.66 -4.30
C SER A 150 -7.33 0.74 -4.67
N LEU A 151 -7.94 1.49 -3.75
CA LEU A 151 -8.32 2.88 -4.03
C LEU A 151 -7.08 3.80 -4.08
N LEU A 152 -6.13 3.62 -3.15
CA LEU A 152 -4.85 4.35 -3.13
C LEU A 152 -4.03 4.11 -4.41
N HIS A 153 -4.11 2.89 -4.96
CA HIS A 153 -3.41 2.52 -6.20
C HIS A 153 -4.22 2.70 -7.48
N ARG A 154 -5.48 3.15 -7.38
CA ARG A 154 -6.41 3.23 -8.52
C ARG A 154 -6.59 1.89 -9.26
N PHE A 155 -6.53 0.79 -8.50
CA PHE A 155 -6.74 -0.61 -8.92
C PHE A 155 -8.20 -1.08 -8.72
N HIS A 156 -9.12 -0.18 -8.41
CA HIS A 156 -10.52 -0.49 -8.08
C HIS A 156 -11.41 -0.68 -9.30
N HIS A 157 -10.86 -0.65 -10.51
CA HIS A 157 -11.67 -0.86 -11.71
C HIS A 157 -12.18 -2.30 -11.73
N PRO A 158 -13.51 -2.52 -11.70
CA PRO A 158 -14.05 -3.84 -11.99
C PRO A 158 -13.70 -4.19 -13.44
N LEU A 159 -13.22 -5.41 -13.65
CA LEU A 159 -13.21 -6.02 -14.98
C LEU A 159 -14.65 -6.23 -15.46
#